data_AF-A0A2G4SSM3-F1
#
_entry.id   AF-A0A2G4SSM3-F1
#
_cell.length_a   1.000
_cell.length_b   1.000
_cell.length_c   1.000
_cell.angle_alpha   90.00
_cell.angle_beta   90.00
_cell.angle_gamma   90.00
#
_symmetry.space_group_name_H-M   'P 1'
#
loop_
_entity.id
_entity.type
_entity.pdbx_description
1 polymer ?
#
loop_
_entity_poly.entity_id
_entity_poly.type
_entity_poly.pdbx_seq_one_letter_code
_entity_poly.pdbx_strand_id
1 'polypeptide(L)'
;MSNLAQDSLEIIEFLKSLYFDQEFTFVSDQDEKVYEQLQQEQNVLDKQYIEMIIKAPIKELFLCFYCRLSLISENYDLSLPSSDNHWLSRQDHKQLTDALAAVEGDDRASRIVESIQTISTLAEPMLEEYEKQQQKQLKKDTSDEPIEFLREWIWFPMIYTREKVKKGVFFYKD
;
A
#
# COMPACT_ATOMS: atom_id res chain seq x y z
N MET A 1 -6.73 -30.99 -9.99
CA MET A 1 -6.54 -29.54 -9.84
C MET A 1 -6.33 -28.92 -11.22
N SER A 2 -6.72 -27.66 -11.42
CA SER A 2 -6.33 -26.92 -12.63
C SER A 2 -4.82 -26.67 -12.62
N ASN A 3 -4.15 -26.75 -13.77
CA ASN A 3 -2.70 -26.46 -13.87
C ASN A 3 -2.34 -25.08 -13.29
N LEU A 4 -3.26 -24.12 -13.35
CA LEU A 4 -3.08 -22.76 -12.83
C LEU A 4 -3.11 -22.67 -11.30
N ALA A 5 -3.85 -23.55 -10.62
CA ALA A 5 -3.88 -23.57 -9.15
C ALA A 5 -2.55 -24.11 -8.60
N GLN A 6 -1.99 -25.11 -9.27
CA GLN A 6 -0.68 -25.66 -8.95
C GLN A 6 0.45 -24.63 -9.21
N ASP A 7 0.44 -23.99 -10.37
CA ASP A 7 1.34 -22.87 -10.69
C ASP A 7 1.28 -21.76 -9.62
N SER A 8 0.07 -21.38 -9.22
CA SER A 8 -0.12 -20.35 -8.19
C SER A 8 0.45 -20.77 -6.82
N LEU A 9 0.34 -22.06 -6.47
CA LEU A 9 0.94 -22.60 -5.25
C LEU A 9 2.47 -22.53 -5.33
N GLU A 10 3.06 -22.95 -6.44
CA GLU A 10 4.51 -22.89 -6.66
C GLU A 10 5.05 -21.46 -6.59
N ILE A 11 4.32 -20.49 -7.15
CA ILE A 11 4.65 -19.06 -7.04
C ILE A 11 4.64 -18.61 -5.57
N ILE A 12 3.61 -18.97 -4.80
CA ILE A 12 3.50 -18.58 -3.39
C ILE A 12 4.63 -19.21 -2.57
N GLU A 13 4.92 -20.49 -2.78
CA GLU A 13 6.02 -21.17 -2.08
C GLU A 13 7.38 -20.57 -2.43
N PHE A 14 7.58 -20.22 -3.70
CA PHE A 14 8.77 -19.50 -4.15
C PHE A 14 8.88 -18.13 -3.47
N LEU A 15 7.82 -17.33 -3.44
CA LEU A 15 7.83 -16.03 -2.76
C LEU A 15 8.10 -16.16 -1.25
N LYS A 16 7.53 -17.16 -0.58
CA LYS A 16 7.82 -17.46 0.83
C LYS A 16 9.27 -17.90 1.06
N SER A 17 9.92 -18.48 0.05
CA SER A 17 11.33 -18.85 0.11
C SER A 17 12.28 -17.67 -0.11
N LEU A 18 11.79 -16.58 -0.71
CA LEU A 18 12.55 -15.36 -0.93
C LEU A 18 12.38 -14.34 0.21
N TYR A 19 11.16 -14.23 0.73
CA TYR A 19 10.77 -13.24 1.74
C TYR A 19 10.40 -13.95 3.05
N PHE A 20 11.30 -13.89 4.02
CA PHE A 20 11.22 -14.70 5.24
C PHE A 20 10.44 -14.01 6.37
N ASP A 21 9.92 -14.82 7.30
CA ASP A 21 9.28 -14.38 8.54
C ASP A 21 8.17 -13.32 8.36
N GLN A 22 8.45 -12.05 8.67
CA GLN A 22 7.50 -10.94 8.65
C GLN A 22 7.42 -10.22 7.30
N GLU A 23 8.24 -10.65 6.34
CA GLU A 23 8.32 -10.06 5.00
C GLU A 23 7.23 -10.58 4.07
N PHE A 24 6.74 -11.79 4.29
CA PHE A 24 5.60 -12.34 3.57
C PHE A 24 4.42 -12.54 4.50
N THR A 25 3.27 -11.95 4.17
CA THR A 25 2.04 -12.10 4.96
C THR A 25 0.82 -12.25 4.06
N PHE A 26 -0.11 -13.12 4.43
CA PHE A 26 -1.42 -13.14 3.80
C PHE A 26 -2.26 -11.96 4.28
N VAL A 27 -3.08 -11.40 3.39
CA VAL A 27 -3.91 -10.22 3.71
C VAL A 27 -5.06 -10.59 4.65
N SER A 28 -5.60 -11.80 4.52
CA SER A 28 -6.69 -12.29 5.36
C SER A 28 -6.52 -13.75 5.77
N ASP A 29 -7.12 -14.15 6.88
CA ASP A 29 -7.21 -15.56 7.32
C ASP A 29 -7.86 -16.46 6.25
N GLN A 30 -8.67 -15.89 5.35
CA GLN A 30 -9.26 -16.63 4.24
C GLN A 30 -8.21 -16.95 3.17
N ASP A 31 -7.27 -16.04 2.90
CA ASP A 31 -6.17 -16.27 1.95
C ASP A 31 -5.26 -17.40 2.44
N GLU A 32 -4.97 -17.43 3.74
CA GLU A 32 -4.18 -18.49 4.35
C GLU A 32 -4.89 -19.85 4.25
N LYS A 33 -6.20 -19.91 4.56
CA LYS A 33 -6.99 -21.14 4.40
C LYS A 33 -7.04 -21.63 2.95
N VAL A 34 -7.15 -20.71 1.99
CA VAL A 34 -7.14 -21.07 0.57
C VAL A 34 -5.78 -21.65 0.18
N TYR A 35 -4.69 -21.07 0.67
CA TYR A 35 -3.35 -21.62 0.48
C TYR A 35 -3.19 -23.02 1.11
N GLU A 36 -3.68 -23.25 2.33
CA GLU A 36 -3.67 -24.56 2.97
C GLU A 36 -4.50 -25.60 2.17
N GLN A 37 -5.65 -25.19 1.63
CA GLN A 37 -6.47 -26.05 0.77
C GLN A 37 -5.73 -26.42 -0.52
N LEU A 38 -5.02 -25.48 -1.14
CA LEU A 38 -4.18 -25.75 -2.31
C LEU A 38 -3.08 -26.77 -2.00
N GLN A 39 -2.41 -26.63 -0.85
CA GLN A 39 -1.38 -27.60 -0.42
C GLN A 39 -1.93 -29.01 -0.19
N GLN A 40 -3.18 -29.12 0.24
CA GLN A 40 -3.85 -30.41 0.49
C GLN A 40 -4.54 -30.97 -0.76
N GLU A 41 -4.33 -30.36 -1.93
CA GLU A 41 -4.99 -30.67 -3.20
C GLU A 41 -6.54 -30.65 -3.12
N GLN A 42 -7.09 -29.90 -2.17
CA GLN A 42 -8.53 -29.77 -1.98
C GLN A 42 -9.12 -28.78 -2.99
N ASN A 43 -10.39 -28.96 -3.31
CA ASN A 43 -11.08 -28.12 -4.27
C ASN A 43 -11.35 -26.74 -3.65
N VAL A 44 -10.67 -25.70 -4.15
CA VAL A 44 -10.85 -24.31 -3.74
C VAL A 44 -12.16 -23.79 -4.33
N LEU A 45 -13.27 -23.95 -3.61
CA LEU A 45 -14.60 -23.71 -4.15
C LEU A 45 -15.08 -22.25 -4.04
N ASP A 46 -14.50 -21.45 -3.13
CA ASP A 46 -15.11 -20.17 -2.74
C ASP A 46 -14.30 -18.91 -3.09
N LYS A 47 -13.00 -19.01 -3.38
CA LYS A 47 -12.15 -17.85 -3.69
C LYS A 47 -11.40 -18.02 -5.02
N GLN A 48 -11.43 -16.98 -5.84
CA GLN A 48 -10.83 -16.99 -7.18
C GLN A 48 -9.40 -16.42 -7.23
N TYR A 49 -8.92 -15.88 -6.11
CA TYR A 49 -7.65 -15.18 -6.00
C TYR A 49 -7.10 -15.29 -4.58
N ILE A 50 -5.78 -15.14 -4.44
CA ILE A 50 -5.08 -15.06 -3.15
C ILE A 50 -4.39 -13.70 -3.07
N GLU A 51 -4.52 -13.05 -1.92
CA GLU A 51 -3.93 -11.74 -1.64
C GLU A 51 -2.84 -11.86 -0.58
N MET A 52 -1.70 -11.23 -0.87
CA MET A 52 -0.50 -11.28 -0.04
C MET A 52 0.20 -9.92 -0.04
N ILE A 53 0.86 -9.62 1.08
CA ILE A 53 1.73 -8.46 1.25
C ILE A 53 3.17 -8.97 1.27
N ILE A 54 3.99 -8.37 0.42
CA ILE A 54 5.41 -8.69 0.29
C ILE A 54 6.20 -7.45 0.69
N LYS A 55 7.07 -7.56 1.68
CA LYS A 55 7.94 -6.48 2.14
C LYS A 55 9.35 -6.75 1.63
N ALA A 56 9.75 -6.04 0.59
CA ALA A 56 11.10 -6.11 0.07
C ALA A 56 12.03 -5.26 0.95
N PRO A 57 13.10 -5.83 1.51
CA PRO A 57 14.07 -5.05 2.28
C PRO A 57 14.85 -4.10 1.36
N ILE A 58 14.90 -2.83 1.74
CA ILE A 58 15.71 -1.80 1.08
C ILE A 58 16.54 -1.10 2.17
N LYS A 59 17.80 -1.51 2.28
CA LYS A 59 18.72 -1.09 3.36
C LYS A 59 18.11 -1.33 4.75
N GLU A 60 17.75 -0.26 5.46
CA GLU A 60 17.21 -0.30 6.83
C GLU A 60 15.68 -0.24 6.88
N LEU A 61 14.99 -0.03 5.75
CA LEU A 61 13.55 0.03 5.63
C LEU A 61 13.00 -1.10 4.75
N PHE A 62 11.67 -1.19 4.70
CA PHE A 62 10.96 -2.09 3.81
C PHE A 62 10.12 -1.31 2.81
N LEU A 63 10.10 -1.83 1.58
CA LEU A 63 9.16 -1.42 0.54
C LEU A 63 8.05 -2.47 0.48
N CYS A 64 6.84 -2.06 0.83
CA CYS A 64 5.68 -2.95 0.95
C CYS A 64 4.92 -2.99 -0.38
N PHE A 65 4.69 -4.19 -0.90
CA PHE A 65 3.92 -4.47 -2.10
C PHE A 65 2.66 -5.24 -1.73
N TYR A 66 1.57 -4.93 -2.44
CA TYR A 66 0.34 -5.71 -2.40
C TYR A 66 0.24 -6.53 -3.68
N CYS A 67 0.20 -7.85 -3.53
CA CYS A 67 0.12 -8.80 -4.63
C CYS A 67 -1.19 -9.59 -4.55
N ARG A 68 -1.91 -9.64 -5.66
CA ARG A 68 -3.12 -10.43 -5.85
C ARG A 68 -2.93 -11.40 -7.00
N LEU A 69 -2.94 -12.67 -6.69
CA LEU A 69 -2.70 -13.75 -7.63
C LEU A 69 -4.03 -14.43 -7.99
N SER A 70 -4.41 -14.44 -9.26
CA SER A 70 -5.59 -15.19 -9.72
C SER A 70 -5.31 -16.69 -9.73
N LEU A 71 -6.28 -17.49 -9.25
CA LEU A 71 -6.22 -18.96 -9.28
C LEU A 71 -6.87 -19.55 -10.54
N ILE A 72 -7.62 -18.73 -11.27
CA ILE A 72 -8.44 -19.15 -12.43
C ILE A 72 -7.84 -18.66 -13.74
N SER A 73 -7.02 -17.62 -13.70
CA SER A 73 -6.37 -17.02 -14.86
C SER A 73 -4.90 -16.75 -14.58
N GLU A 74 -4.12 -16.54 -15.64
CA GLU A 74 -2.70 -16.16 -15.55
C GLU A 74 -2.49 -14.71 -15.09
N ASN A 75 -3.58 -13.97 -14.88
CA ASN A 75 -3.50 -12.58 -14.44
C ASN A 75 -3.00 -12.51 -12.98
N TYR A 76 -2.27 -11.45 -12.69
CA TYR A 76 -1.94 -11.04 -11.34
C TYR A 76 -2.01 -9.51 -11.29
N ASP A 77 -2.16 -8.97 -10.09
CA ASP A 77 -2.11 -7.54 -9.83
C ASP A 77 -1.06 -7.30 -8.75
N LEU A 78 -0.09 -6.44 -9.05
CA LEU A 78 0.97 -6.04 -8.13
C LEU A 78 0.91 -4.53 -8.01
N SER A 79 0.79 -4.04 -6.80
CA SER A 79 0.64 -2.61 -6.52
C SER A 79 1.46 -2.17 -5.32
N LEU A 80 1.74 -0.87 -5.27
CA LEU A 80 2.51 -0.24 -4.21
C LEU A 80 1.58 0.64 -3.35
N PRO A 81 1.12 0.18 -2.17
CA PRO A 81 0.26 0.99 -1.31
C PRO A 81 1.01 2.20 -0.73
N SER A 82 0.46 3.41 -0.87
CA SER A 82 1.08 4.62 -0.29
C SER A 82 0.99 4.67 1.24
N SER A 83 0.03 3.96 1.84
CA SER A 83 -0.16 3.90 3.31
C SER A 83 1.02 3.27 4.02
N ASP A 84 1.53 2.16 3.46
CA ASP A 84 2.60 1.38 4.07
C ASP A 84 3.98 1.93 3.69
N ASN A 85 4.06 2.72 2.62
CA ASN A 85 5.29 3.33 2.11
C ASN A 85 5.31 4.86 2.36
N HIS A 86 5.00 5.28 3.58
CA HIS A 86 4.86 6.69 3.98
C HIS A 86 6.13 7.54 3.82
N TRP A 87 7.30 6.91 3.69
CA TRP A 87 8.58 7.57 3.48
C TRP A 87 8.77 8.03 2.01
N LEU A 88 7.97 7.51 1.08
CA LEU A 88 7.96 7.97 -0.31
C LEU A 88 7.19 9.28 -0.46
N SER A 89 7.74 10.20 -1.24
CA SER A 89 6.96 11.37 -1.67
C SER A 89 5.88 10.96 -2.67
N ARG A 90 4.87 11.82 -2.86
CA ARG A 90 3.82 11.58 -3.86
C ARG A 90 4.39 11.47 -5.29
N GLN A 91 5.47 12.20 -5.59
CA GLN A 91 6.10 12.18 -6.90
C GLN A 91 6.85 10.85 -7.11
N ASP A 92 7.60 10.43 -6.10
CA ASP A 92 8.35 9.17 -6.09
C ASP A 92 7.41 7.97 -6.20
N HIS A 93 6.33 7.97 -5.40
CA HIS A 93 5.30 6.94 -5.43
C HIS A 93 4.69 6.79 -6.83
N LYS A 94 4.40 7.91 -7.50
CA LYS A 94 3.91 7.90 -8.88
C LYS A 94 4.95 7.32 -9.84
N GLN A 95 6.21 7.73 -9.73
CA GLN A 95 7.29 7.23 -10.59
C GLN A 95 7.46 5.71 -10.44
N LEU A 96 7.42 5.18 -9.21
CA LEU A 96 7.51 3.75 -8.96
C LEU A 96 6.28 3.00 -9.47
N THR A 97 5.08 3.56 -9.32
CA THR A 97 3.85 2.96 -9.84
C THR A 97 3.84 2.92 -11.38
N ASP A 98 4.30 3.99 -12.03
CA ASP A 98 4.42 4.06 -13.49
C ASP A 98 5.47 3.07 -14.00
N ALA A 99 6.60 2.91 -13.29
CA ALA A 99 7.63 1.92 -13.60
C ALA A 99 7.12 0.48 -13.43
N LEU A 100 6.28 0.22 -12.41
CA LEU A 100 5.72 -1.10 -12.14
C LEU A 100 4.82 -1.56 -13.29
N ALA A 101 4.04 -0.65 -13.87
CA ALA A 101 3.20 -0.94 -15.03
C ALA A 101 3.98 -1.20 -16.34
N ALA A 102 5.27 -0.84 -16.39
CA ALA A 102 6.12 -0.99 -17.55
C ALA A 102 6.93 -2.31 -17.56
N VAL A 103 6.88 -3.09 -16.48
CA VAL A 103 7.61 -4.37 -16.41
C VAL A 103 6.85 -5.43 -17.22
N GLU A 104 7.43 -5.82 -18.34
CA GLU A 104 6.96 -6.93 -19.17
C GLU A 104 7.77 -8.19 -18.87
N GLY A 105 7.14 -9.36 -19.00
CA GLY A 105 7.83 -10.65 -18.87
C GLY A 105 6.95 -11.81 -19.31
N ASP A 106 7.59 -12.95 -19.58
CA ASP A 106 6.91 -14.12 -20.16
C ASP A 106 6.17 -14.93 -19.07
N ASP A 107 6.83 -15.21 -17.95
CA ASP A 107 6.28 -16.02 -16.86
C ASP A 107 5.72 -15.18 -15.69
N ARG A 108 4.72 -15.70 -14.97
CA ARG A 108 4.07 -14.99 -13.85
C ARG A 108 5.03 -14.80 -12.68
N ALA A 109 5.76 -15.86 -12.30
CA ALA A 109 6.68 -15.81 -11.17
C ALA A 109 7.81 -14.82 -11.44
N SER A 110 8.43 -14.93 -12.61
CA SER A 110 9.51 -14.04 -13.05
C SER A 110 9.04 -12.59 -13.09
N ARG A 111 7.86 -12.31 -13.64
CA ARG A 111 7.29 -10.95 -13.67
C ARG A 111 7.13 -10.34 -12.29
N ILE A 112 6.59 -11.08 -11.33
CA ILE A 112 6.40 -10.59 -9.95
C ILE A 112 7.76 -10.25 -9.32
N VAL A 113 8.73 -11.16 -9.43
CA VAL A 113 10.04 -10.98 -8.79
C VAL A 113 10.85 -9.89 -9.47
N GLU A 114 10.91 -9.86 -10.80
CA GLU A 114 11.59 -8.81 -11.56
C GLU A 114 10.98 -7.44 -11.29
N SER A 115 9.64 -7.37 -11.17
CA SER A 115 8.95 -6.14 -10.77
C SER A 115 9.39 -5.67 -9.40
N ILE A 116 9.38 -6.55 -8.40
CA ILE A 116 9.80 -6.20 -7.03
C ILE A 116 11.27 -5.76 -7.02
N GLN A 117 12.16 -6.47 -7.69
CA GLN A 117 13.59 -6.14 -7.74
C GLN A 117 13.86 -4.82 -8.46
N THR A 118 13.22 -4.59 -9.60
CA THR A 118 13.37 -3.35 -10.39
C THR A 118 12.91 -2.16 -9.58
N ILE A 119 11.72 -2.25 -8.97
CA ILE A 119 11.17 -1.18 -8.16
C ILE A 119 12.00 -0.96 -6.90
N SER A 120 12.50 -2.01 -6.26
CA SER A 120 13.37 -1.88 -5.08
C SER A 120 14.66 -1.12 -5.44
N THR A 121 15.28 -1.47 -6.56
CA THR A 121 16.50 -0.79 -7.06
C THR A 121 16.23 0.69 -7.36
N LEU A 122 15.08 1.01 -7.96
CA LEU A 122 14.68 2.38 -8.25
C LEU A 122 14.35 3.20 -6.98
N ALA A 123 13.91 2.54 -5.92
CA ALA A 123 13.53 3.17 -4.67
C ALA A 123 14.73 3.45 -3.74
N GLU A 124 15.87 2.78 -3.94
CA GLU A 124 17.11 3.02 -3.18
C GLU A 124 17.57 4.50 -3.14
N PRO A 125 17.67 5.23 -4.26
CA PRO A 125 18.06 6.64 -4.22
C PRO A 125 17.02 7.52 -3.51
N MET A 126 15.73 7.19 -3.63
CA MET A 126 14.65 7.92 -2.95
C MET A 126 14.75 7.77 -1.42
N LEU A 127 15.14 6.57 -0.97
CA LEU A 127 15.41 6.32 0.44
C LEU A 127 16.59 7.15 0.95
N GLU A 128 17.68 7.25 0.19
CA GLU A 128 18.83 8.08 0.59
C GLU A 128 18.48 9.56 0.70
N GLU A 129 17.62 10.06 -0.18
CA GLU A 129 17.12 11.44 -0.10
C GLU A 129 16.28 11.65 1.15
N TYR A 130 15.41 10.70 1.48
CA TYR A 130 14.60 10.72 2.69
C TYR A 130 15.46 10.74 3.97
N GLU A 131 16.47 9.86 4.06
CA GLU A 131 17.41 9.82 5.18
C GLU A 131 18.18 11.13 5.32
N LYS A 132 18.65 11.73 4.21
CA LYS A 132 19.32 13.04 4.20
C LYS A 132 18.39 14.15 4.70
N GLN A 133 17.10 14.11 4.36
CA GLN A 133 16.12 15.08 4.84
C GLN A 133 15.87 14.93 6.34
N GLN A 134 15.72 13.69 6.84
CA GLN A 134 15.59 13.43 8.27
C GLN A 134 16.80 13.94 9.07
N GLN A 135 18.02 13.66 8.61
CA GLN A 135 19.23 14.14 9.27
C GLN A 135 19.33 15.67 9.30
N LYS A 136 18.83 16.36 8.27
CA LYS A 136 18.77 17.83 8.24
C LYS A 136 17.73 18.38 9.22
N GLN A 137 16.58 17.73 9.38
CA GLN A 137 15.55 18.12 10.35
C GLN A 137 16.05 17.93 11.79
N LEU A 138 16.66 16.78 12.10
CA LEU A 138 17.26 16.51 13.41
C LEU A 138 18.35 17.55 13.80
N LYS A 139 19.15 17.99 12.84
CA LYS A 139 20.15 19.07 13.04
C LYS A 139 19.51 20.45 13.24
N LYS A 140 18.29 20.67 12.74
CA LYS A 140 17.56 21.94 12.86
C LYS A 140 16.75 22.00 14.17
N ASP A 141 16.26 20.86 14.65
CA ASP A 141 15.60 20.76 15.96
C ASP A 141 16.58 20.86 17.14
N THR A 142 17.88 20.66 16.88
CA THR A 142 18.96 20.89 17.86
C THR A 142 19.52 22.31 17.82
N SER A 143 19.11 23.14 16.85
CA SER A 143 19.36 24.58 16.89
C SER A 143 18.21 25.26 17.64
N ASP A 144 18.56 25.95 18.73
CA ASP A 144 17.70 26.71 19.64
C ASP A 144 17.11 27.98 18.97
N GLU A 145 16.76 27.90 17.68
CA GLU A 145 16.16 29.00 16.91
C GLU A 145 14.64 28.87 16.95
N PRO A 146 13.93 29.88 17.47
CA PRO A 146 12.48 29.81 17.60
C PRO A 146 11.81 29.67 16.22
N ILE A 147 10.97 28.64 16.10
CA ILE A 147 10.16 28.38 14.91
C ILE A 147 9.21 29.56 14.71
N GLU A 148 9.44 30.37 13.67
CA GLU A 148 8.50 31.39 13.22
C GLU A 148 7.27 30.70 12.61
N PHE A 149 6.30 30.37 13.45
CA PHE A 149 4.99 29.93 12.99
C PHE A 149 4.29 31.08 12.26
N LEU A 150 4.38 31.11 10.94
CA LEU A 150 3.45 31.86 10.08
C LEU A 150 2.09 31.16 10.15
N ARG A 151 1.33 31.45 11.20
CA ARG A 151 -0.07 31.04 11.34
C ARG A 151 -0.92 31.98 10.49
N GLU A 152 -0.98 31.73 9.18
CA GLU A 152 -1.95 32.41 8.31
C GLU A 152 -3.37 31.96 8.73
N TRP A 153 -4.17 32.91 9.21
CA TRP A 153 -5.55 32.65 9.62
C TRP A 153 -6.42 32.43 8.39
N ILE A 154 -6.78 31.18 8.11
CA ILE A 154 -7.79 30.85 7.08
C ILE A 154 -9.18 31.19 7.65
N TRP A 155 -9.77 32.30 7.20
CA TRP A 155 -11.16 32.66 7.53
C TRP A 155 -12.13 31.95 6.58
N PHE A 156 -12.91 31.00 7.10
CA PHE A 156 -14.08 30.45 6.39
C PHE A 156 -15.32 31.30 6.70
N PRO A 157 -15.97 31.94 5.71
CA PRO A 157 -17.18 32.70 5.96
C PRO A 157 -18.35 31.77 6.25
N MET A 158 -18.95 31.94 7.43
CA MET A 158 -20.11 31.18 7.91
C MET A 158 -21.37 31.64 7.17
N ILE A 159 -21.94 30.78 6.32
CA ILE A 159 -23.21 31.05 5.60
C ILE A 159 -24.38 30.74 6.54
N TYR A 160 -25.09 31.77 7.02
CA TYR A 160 -26.33 31.61 7.78
C TYR A 160 -27.54 31.56 6.83
N THR A 161 -28.16 30.39 6.68
CA THR A 161 -29.49 30.26 6.07
C THR A 161 -30.56 30.61 7.12
N ARG A 162 -31.16 31.80 7.03
CA ARG A 162 -32.33 32.17 7.85
C ARG A 162 -33.60 31.52 7.27
N GLU A 163 -34.03 30.39 7.82
CA GLU A 163 -35.43 29.97 7.69
C GLU A 163 -36.32 30.86 8.58
N LYS A 164 -37.20 31.66 7.96
CA LYS A 164 -38.26 32.38 8.68
C LYS A 164 -39.47 31.45 8.85
N VAL A 165 -39.57 30.77 9.99
CA VAL A 165 -40.81 30.11 10.40
C VAL A 165 -41.77 31.16 11.00
N LYS A 166 -42.85 31.45 10.29
CA LYS A 166 -44.02 32.20 10.79
C LYS A 166 -44.83 31.35 11.78
N LYS A 167 -45.24 31.94 12.91
CA LYS A 167 -46.40 31.69 13.80
C LYS A 167 -46.04 32.31 15.15
N GLY A 168 -46.88 32.96 15.94
CA GLY A 168 -48.33 33.11 16.01
C GLY A 168 -48.56 33.67 17.43
N VAL A 169 -49.49 34.62 17.53
CA VAL A 169 -49.92 35.37 18.72
C VAL A 169 -50.10 34.51 19.98
N PHE A 170 -49.73 35.02 21.17
CA PHE A 170 -50.54 35.03 22.42
C PHE A 170 -49.70 35.56 23.59
N PHE A 171 -50.17 36.60 24.30
CA PHE A 171 -50.16 36.66 25.78
C PHE A 171 -51.24 37.63 26.26
N TYR A 172 -51.98 37.19 27.28
CA TYR A 172 -53.12 37.84 27.92
C TYR A 172 -52.68 38.92 28.93
N LYS A 173 -53.63 39.85 29.18
CA LYS A 173 -53.80 40.84 30.25
C LYS A 173 -52.99 40.69 31.55
N ASP A 174 -52.64 41.84 32.12
CA ASP A 174 -53.35 42.40 33.30
C ASP A 174 -53.73 43.87 33.04
#